data_AF-A0A2V2RRM3-F1
#
_entry.id   AF-A0A2V2RRM3-F1
#
_cell.length_a   1.000
_cell.length_b   1.000
_cell.length_c   1.000
_cell.angle_alpha   90.00
_cell.angle_beta   90.00
_cell.angle_gamma   90.00
#
_symmetry.space_group_name_H-M   'P 1'
#
loop_
_entity.id
_entity.type
_entity.pdbx_description
1 polymer ?
#
loop_
_entity_poly.entity_id
_entity_poly.type
_entity_poly.pdbx_seq_one_letter_code
_entity_poly.pdbx_strand_id
1 'polypeptide(L)' 'MPLFAENVATFSIVARDPDTGELGVAVASRFFSVGSVVPYAKAGVGAVATQAAANTTFGPRGLDLLHTGMKPADVL' A
#
# COMPACT_ATOMS: atom_id res chain seq x y z
N MET A 1 -16.81 -24.54 -22.89
CA MET A 1 -15.96 -24.31 -21.70
C MET A 1 -15.61 -22.84 -21.64
N PRO A 2 -16.07 -22.05 -20.66
CA PRO A 2 -15.45 -20.77 -20.41
C PRO A 2 -14.12 -21.04 -19.70
N LEU A 3 -13.02 -20.63 -20.34
CA LEU A 3 -11.72 -20.48 -19.70
C LEU A 3 -11.86 -19.44 -18.58
N PHE A 4 -11.48 -19.80 -17.36
CA PHE A 4 -11.51 -19.00 -16.14
C PHE A 4 -11.36 -17.49 -16.38
N ALA A 5 -12.47 -16.75 -16.33
CA ALA A 5 -12.44 -15.36 -15.87
C ALA A 5 -12.52 -15.38 -14.34
N GLU A 6 -11.56 -16.01 -13.68
CA GLU A 6 -11.49 -15.94 -12.22
C GLU A 6 -10.94 -14.55 -11.86
N ASN A 7 -11.73 -13.79 -11.10
CA ASN A 7 -11.37 -12.47 -10.57
C ASN A 7 -10.01 -12.52 -9.83
N VAL A 8 -8.92 -12.26 -10.53
CA VAL A 8 -7.60 -12.05 -9.89
C VAL A 8 -7.63 -10.67 -9.27
N ALA A 9 -7.93 -10.59 -7.98
CA ALA A 9 -7.97 -9.33 -7.24
C ALA A 9 -6.88 -9.31 -6.16
N THR A 10 -6.13 -8.21 -6.10
CA THR A 10 -5.27 -7.88 -4.96
C THR A 10 -6.03 -6.89 -4.09
N PHE A 11 -6.12 -7.19 -2.80
CA PHE A 11 -6.77 -6.32 -1.81
C PHE A 11 -5.72 -5.79 -0.86
N SER A 12 -5.76 -4.50 -0.56
CA SER A 12 -4.92 -3.90 0.46
C SER A 12 -5.71 -2.91 1.31
N ILE A 13 -5.23 -2.70 2.53
CA ILE A 13 -5.81 -1.76 3.49
C ILE A 13 -4.68 -1.02 4.20
N VAL A 14 -4.87 0.30 4.35
CA VAL A 14 -4.10 1.14 5.26
C VAL A 14 -5.04 1.51 6.41
N ALA A 15 -4.59 1.34 7.64
CA ALA A 15 -5.37 1.66 8.84
C ALA A 15 -4.54 2.48 9.82
N ARG A 16 -5.23 3.33 10.60
CA ARG A 16 -4.67 4.06 11.72
C ARG A 16 -5.42 3.66 12.99
N ASP A 17 -4.68 3.29 14.02
CA ASP A 17 -5.25 3.18 15.37
C ASP A 17 -5.44 4.60 15.95
N PRO A 18 -6.67 5.01 16.28
CA PRO A 18 -6.91 6.34 16.83
C PRO A 18 -6.29 6.58 18.21
N ASP A 19 -6.13 5.54 19.02
CA ASP A 19 -5.70 5.64 20.42
C ASP A 19 -4.18 5.75 20.51
N THR A 20 -3.45 4.95 19.74
CA THR A 20 -1.98 4.93 19.73
C THR A 20 -1.37 5.79 18.62
N GLY A 21 -2.12 6.07 17.56
CA GLY A 21 -1.63 6.72 16.36
C GLY A 21 -0.80 5.83 15.45
N GLU A 22 -0.68 4.53 15.75
CA GLU A 22 0.05 3.58 14.91
C GLU A 22 -0.61 3.42 13.54
N LEU A 23 0.23 3.16 12.53
CA LEU A 23 -0.20 2.92 11.15
C LEU A 23 0.15 1.49 10.75
N GLY A 24 -0.82 0.81 10.13
CA GLY A 24 -0.65 -0.54 9.60
C GLY A 24 -1.01 -0.60 8.12
N VAL A 25 -0.33 -1.47 7.38
CA VAL A 25 -0.68 -1.82 6.00
C VAL A 25 -0.73 -3.33 5.87
N ALA A 26 -1.81 -3.84 5.29
CA ALA A 26 -1.96 -5.26 4.97
C ALA A 26 -2.33 -5.44 3.50
N VAL A 27 -1.92 -6.56 2.92
CA VAL A 27 -2.21 -6.92 1.53
C VAL A 27 -2.46 -8.43 1.43
N ALA A 28 -3.45 -8.81 0.61
CA ALA A 28 -3.74 -10.17 0.22
C ALA A 28 -3.76 -10.27 -1.31
N SER A 29 -3.01 -11.23 -1.87
CA SER A 29 -2.90 -11.43 -3.31
C SER A 29 -2.52 -12.87 -3.63
N ARG A 30 -2.81 -13.28 -4.87
CA ARG A 30 -2.26 -14.50 -5.48
C ARG A 30 -0.82 -14.32 -5.98
N PHE A 31 -0.26 -13.10 -5.88
CA PHE A 31 1.13 -12.80 -6.19
C PHE A 31 2.08 -13.28 -5.08
N PHE A 32 3.15 -13.98 -5.45
CA PHE A 32 4.16 -14.46 -4.50
C PHE A 32 4.84 -13.31 -3.78
N SER A 33 4.95 -13.41 -2.46
CA SER A 33 5.63 -12.39 -1.63
C SER A 33 5.08 -10.97 -1.84
N VAL A 34 3.76 -10.80 -2.02
CA VAL A 34 3.15 -9.47 -2.20
C VAL A 34 3.47 -8.49 -1.06
N GLY A 35 3.75 -9.01 0.15
CA GLY A 35 4.17 -8.21 1.30
C GLY A 35 5.50 -7.49 1.12
N SER A 36 6.36 -7.88 0.18
CA SER A 36 7.60 -7.14 -0.14
C SER A 36 7.42 -6.09 -1.25
N VAL A 37 6.21 -5.97 -1.83
CA VAL A 37 5.95 -5.15 -3.03
C VAL A 37 4.92 -4.06 -2.77
N VAL A 38 3.85 -4.37 -2.04
CA VAL A 38 2.72 -3.44 -1.88
C VAL A 38 2.79 -2.59 -0.61
N PRO A 39 3.04 -3.15 0.60
CA PRO A 39 2.91 -2.38 1.83
C PRO A 39 4.20 -1.61 2.16
N TYR A 40 4.07 -0.31 2.36
CA TYR A 40 5.12 0.56 2.85
C TYR A 40 4.61 1.36 4.05
N ALA A 41 5.39 1.41 5.13
CA ALA A 41 5.07 2.23 6.29
C ALA A 41 6.35 2.77 6.92
N LYS A 42 6.27 3.99 7.46
CA LYS A 42 7.36 4.62 8.20
C LYS A 42 6.80 5.35 9.41
N ALA A 43 7.31 4.99 10.59
CA ALA A 43 6.88 5.56 11.86
C ALA A 43 7.01 7.09 11.86
N GLY A 44 5.98 7.77 12.36
CA GLY A 44 5.91 9.24 12.38
C GLY A 44 5.72 9.90 11.01
N VAL A 45 5.64 9.15 9.91
CA VAL A 45 5.53 9.68 8.54
C VAL A 45 4.21 9.29 7.90
N GLY A 46 3.95 8.00 7.74
CA GLY A 46 2.82 7.56 6.95
C GLY A 46 2.87 6.10 6.50
N ALA A 47 1.88 5.74 5.70
CA ALA A 47 1.69 4.41 5.15
C ALA A 47 1.12 4.51 3.72
N VAL A 48 1.60 3.66 2.82
CA VAL A 48 1.27 3.64 1.39
C VAL A 48 1.06 2.20 0.93
N ALA A 49 0.05 1.97 0.11
CA ALA A 49 -0.20 0.70 -0.58
C ALA A 49 -0.39 0.95 -2.08
N THR A 50 0.61 0.62 -2.90
CA THR A 50 0.50 0.70 -4.36
C THR A 50 0.45 -0.71 -4.96
N GLN A 51 -0.58 -0.99 -5.75
CA GLN A 51 -0.85 -2.32 -6.31
C GLN A 51 -1.26 -2.23 -7.80
N ALA A 52 -1.61 -3.38 -8.41
CA ALA A 52 -1.96 -3.53 -9.83
C ALA A 52 -0.81 -3.17 -10.81
N ALA A 53 0.02 -4.17 -11.16
CA ALA A 53 1.30 -3.96 -11.86
C ALA A 53 2.22 -2.98 -11.11
N ALA A 54 2.43 -3.27 -9.82
CA ALA A 54 3.06 -2.35 -8.88
C ALA A 54 4.45 -1.90 -9.33
N ASN A 55 4.64 -0.58 -9.39
CA ASN A 55 5.94 0.05 -9.47
C ASN A 55 6.45 0.29 -8.04
N THR A 56 7.42 -0.51 -7.60
CA THR A 56 7.98 -0.46 -6.24
C THR A 56 8.65 0.86 -5.88
N THR A 57 8.88 1.76 -6.85
CA THR A 57 9.40 3.10 -6.56
C THR A 57 8.35 4.03 -5.96
N PHE A 58 7.05 3.76 -6.13
CA PHE A 58 5.99 4.62 -5.60
C PHE A 58 5.87 4.57 -4.08
N GLY A 59 6.07 3.42 -3.46
CA GLY A 59 6.05 3.29 -2.00
C GLY A 59 7.02 4.23 -1.28
N PRO A 60 8.33 4.14 -1.55
CA PRO A 60 9.33 5.03 -0.95
C PRO A 60 9.09 6.50 -1.30
N ARG A 61 8.81 6.82 -2.58
CA ARG A 61 8.55 8.20 -3.01
C ARG A 61 7.32 8.80 -2.33
N GLY A 62 6.27 8.00 -2.15
CA GLY A 62 5.07 8.43 -1.44
C GLY A 62 5.36 8.75 0.02
N LEU A 63 6.14 7.90 0.70
CA LEU A 63 6.58 8.16 2.07
C LEU A 63 7.48 9.41 2.16
N ASP A 64 8.36 9.65 1.18
CA ASP A 64 9.20 10.85 1.14
C ASP A 64 8.35 12.11 0.99
N LEU A 65 7.32 12.10 0.14
CA LEU A 65 6.39 13.22 -0.02
C LEU A 65 5.56 13.44 1.25
N LEU A 66 5.03 12.39 1.86
CA LEU A 66 4.33 12.47 3.15
C LEU A 66 5.24 13.06 4.25
N HIS A 67 6.52 12.71 4.26
CA HIS A 67 7.50 13.25 5.21
C HIS A 67 7.67 14.78 5.07
N THR A 68 7.42 15.35 3.90
CA THR A 68 7.45 16.81 3.70
C THR A 68 6.20 17.54 4.20
N GLY A 69 5.21 16.80 4.72
CA GLY A 69 3.93 17.35 5.18
C GLY A 69 2.87 17.48 4.07
N MET A 70 3.13 16.94 2.88
CA MET A 70 2.15 16.85 1.81
C MET A 70 0.96 15.99 2.25
N LYS A 71 -0.26 16.40 1.90
CA LYS A 71 -1.46 15.64 2.26
C LYS A 71 -1.52 14.34 1.45
N PRO A 72 -2.02 13.23 2.01
CA PRO A 72 -2.09 11.95 1.30
C PRO A 72 -2.76 12.01 -0.08
N ALA A 73 -3.78 12.87 -0.24
CA ALA A 73 -4.50 13.04 -1.50
C ALA A 73 -3.66 13.66 -2.63
N ASP A 74 -2.51 14.29 -2.32
CA ASP A 74 -1.67 15.02 -3.27
C ASP A 74 -0.37 14.24 -3.62
N VAL A 75 -0.18 13.05 -3.04
CA VAL A 75 1.11 12.34 -3.04
C VAL A 75 1.29 11.39 -4.23
N LEU A 76 0.26 10.61 -4.60
CA LEU A 76 0.31 9.54 -5.63
C LEU A 76 -1.04 9.36 -6.32
#